data_AF-A0A1H9G8H5-F1
#
_entry.id   AF-A0A1H9G8H5-F1
#
_cell.length_a   1.000
_cell.length_b   1.000
_cell.length_c   1.000
_cell.angle_alpha   90.00
_cell.angle_beta   90.00
_cell.angle_gamma   90.00
#
_symmetry.space_group_name_H-M   'P 1'
#
loop_
_entity.id
_entity.type
_entity.pdbx_description
1 polymer ?
#
loop_
_entity_poly.entity_id
_entity_poly.type
_entity_poly.pdbx_seq_one_letter_code
_entity_poly.pdbx_strand_id
1 'polypeptide(L)' 'MIIETEKIEKLLKSEITSYQISKATGIATQSLDNYRIYDSKIENMRLGIANKLCKYYDSIEKELNIK' A
#
# COMPACT_ATOMS: atom_id res chain seq x y z
N MET A 1 -5.35 7.86 -13.88
CA MET A 1 -4.94 7.19 -12.63
C MET A 1 -3.59 6.57 -12.92
N ILE A 2 -2.54 7.02 -12.23
CA ILE A 2 -1.18 6.50 -12.40
C ILE A 2 -0.93 5.60 -11.20
N ILE A 3 -0.58 4.34 -11.45
CA ILE A 3 -0.22 3.37 -10.42
C ILE A 3 1.28 3.14 -10.56
N GLU A 4 2.01 3.47 -9.52
CA GLU A 4 3.45 3.27 -9.43
C GLU A 4 3.68 2.13 -8.45
N THR A 5 4.07 0.97 -8.97
CA THR A 5 4.29 -0.25 -8.16
C THR A 5 5.36 -0.04 -7.10
N GLU A 6 6.34 0.82 -7.35
CA GLU A 6 7.37 1.21 -6.38
C GLU A 6 6.79 1.85 -5.11
N LYS A 7 5.72 2.66 -5.22
CA LYS A 7 5.05 3.25 -4.06
C LYS A 7 4.40 2.16 -3.19
N ILE A 8 3.79 1.18 -3.86
CA ILE A 8 3.17 0.03 -3.20
C ILE A 8 4.25 -0.82 -2.52
N GLU A 9 5.38 -1.07 -3.18
CA GLU A 9 6.51 -1.78 -2.59
C GLU A 9 7.05 -1.07 -1.35
N LYS A 10 7.32 0.23 -1.44
CA LYS A 10 7.81 1.03 -0.31
C LYS A 10 6.84 0.98 0.86
N LEU A 11 5.54 1.11 0.60
CA LEU A 11 4.49 1.02 1.61
C LEU A 11 4.48 -0.37 2.29
N LEU A 12 4.50 -1.44 1.50
CA LEU A 12 4.45 -2.83 2.01
C LEU A 12 5.74 -3.29 2.67
N LYS A 13 6.88 -2.63 2.41
CA LYS A 13 8.17 -2.89 3.08
C LYS A 13 8.42 -1.92 4.25
N SER A 14 7.51 -0.96 4.50
CA SER A 14 7.63 -0.01 5.61
C SER A 14 7.22 -0.60 6.96
N GLU A 15 7.57 0.12 8.02
CA GLU A 15 7.16 -0.12 9.41
C GLU A 15 5.66 0.12 9.66
N ILE A 16 4.92 0.67 8.68
CA ILE A 16 3.47 0.82 8.79
C ILE A 16 2.86 -0.57 8.78
N THR A 17 2.22 -0.96 9.87
CA THR A 17 1.61 -2.28 10.03
C THR A 17 0.46 -2.50 9.05
N SER A 18 0.18 -3.76 8.71
CA SER A 18 -1.01 -4.13 7.92
C SER A 18 -2.31 -3.64 8.56
N TYR A 19 -2.37 -3.57 9.89
CA TYR A 19 -3.52 -2.98 10.61
C TYR A 19 -3.69 -1.49 10.29
N GLN A 20 -2.63 -0.69 10.36
CA GLN A 20 -2.68 0.74 10.04
C GLN A 20 -3.08 0.98 8.58
N ILE A 21 -2.51 0.23 7.64
CA ILE A 21 -2.87 0.33 6.21
C ILE A 21 -4.33 -0.08 6.01
N SER A 22 -4.77 -1.17 6.66
CA SER A 22 -6.17 -1.64 6.58
C SER A 22 -7.14 -0.58 7.07
N LYS A 23 -6.86 0.04 8.23
CA LYS A 23 -7.66 1.12 8.80
C LYS A 23 -7.80 2.32 7.86
N ALA A 24 -6.75 2.68 7.12
CA ALA A 24 -6.76 3.80 6.20
C ALA A 24 -7.39 3.49 4.83
N THR A 25 -7.19 2.27 4.32
CA THR A 25 -7.53 1.91 2.92
C THR A 25 -8.79 1.05 2.79
N GLY A 26 -9.23 0.43 3.88
CA GLY A 26 -10.28 -0.59 3.91
C GLY A 26 -9.88 -1.90 3.22
N ILE A 27 -8.58 -2.14 2.98
CA ILE A 27 -8.07 -3.43 2.49
C ILE A 27 -7.98 -4.38 3.70
N ALA A 28 -8.36 -5.65 3.53
CA ALA A 28 -8.26 -6.62 4.62
C ALA A 28 -6.80 -6.86 5.03
N THR A 29 -6.52 -6.95 6.33
CA THR A 29 -5.18 -7.22 6.88
C THR A 29 -4.56 -8.47 6.27
N GLN A 30 -5.32 -9.56 6.15
CA GLN A 30 -4.86 -10.81 5.53
C GLN A 30 -4.40 -10.61 4.07
N SER A 31 -5.05 -9.73 3.31
CA SER A 31 -4.60 -9.43 1.94
C SER A 31 -3.25 -8.70 1.96
N LEU A 32 -3.06 -7.75 2.87
CA LEU A 32 -1.81 -7.00 3.04
C LEU A 32 -0.68 -7.92 3.51
N ASP A 33 -0.96 -8.80 4.47
CA ASP A 33 0.01 -9.79 4.96
C ASP A 33 0.42 -10.76 3.85
N ASN A 34 -0.54 -11.20 3.02
CA ASN A 34 -0.23 -12.03 1.86
C ASN A 34 0.67 -11.31 0.83
N TYR A 35 0.48 -10.01 0.63
CA TYR A 35 1.36 -9.21 -0.23
C TYR A 35 2.76 -9.04 0.38
N ARG A 36 2.89 -9.00 1.71
CA ARG A 36 4.19 -8.91 2.41
C ARG A 36 4.96 -10.22 2.43
N ILE A 37 4.26 -11.34 2.65
CA ILE A 37 4.88 -12.65 2.89
C ILE A 37 5.24 -13.34 1.57
N TYR A 38 4.30 -13.41 0.64
CA TYR A 38 4.43 -14.30 -0.52
C TYR A 38 5.06 -13.64 -1.73
N ASP A 39 5.50 -12.38 -1.58
CA ASP A 39 5.85 -11.49 -2.70
C ASP A 39 4.81 -11.63 -3.82
N SER A 40 3.53 -11.82 -3.41
CA SER A 40 2.45 -12.20 -4.32
C SER A 40 2.34 -11.05 -5.30
N LYS A 41 2.87 -11.31 -6.48
CA LYS A 41 3.59 -10.27 -7.22
C LYS A 41 2.69 -9.06 -7.40
N ILE A 42 3.20 -7.89 -7.06
CA ILE A 42 2.46 -6.63 -7.16
C ILE A 42 1.89 -6.44 -8.58
N GLU A 43 2.52 -7.04 -9.60
CA GLU A 43 2.02 -7.14 -10.98
C GLU A 43 0.64 -7.81 -11.13
N ASN A 44 0.27 -8.72 -10.23
CA ASN A 44 -1.00 -9.45 -10.21
C ASN A 44 -2.03 -8.84 -9.23
N MET A 45 -1.72 -7.70 -8.64
CA MET A 45 -2.63 -7.02 -7.71
C MET A 45 -3.87 -6.50 -8.45
N ARG A 46 -5.05 -6.66 -7.84
CA ARG A 46 -6.29 -6.07 -8.38
C ARG A 46 -6.12 -4.54 -8.46
N LEU A 47 -6.47 -3.95 -9.60
CA LEU A 47 -6.33 -2.51 -9.87
C LEU A 47 -6.91 -1.62 -8.75
N GLY A 48 -8.06 -2.01 -8.18
CA GLY A 48 -8.69 -1.28 -7.09
C GLY A 48 -7.88 -1.28 -5.78
N ILE A 49 -7.17 -2.38 -5.49
CA ILE A 49 -6.26 -2.48 -4.33
C ILE A 49 -5.01 -1.63 -4.59
N ALA A 50 -4.41 -1.77 -5.78
CA ALA A 50 -3.22 -1.01 -6.16
C ALA A 50 -3.45 0.50 -6.08
N ASN A 51 -4.58 0.99 -6.61
CA ASN A 51 -4.96 2.40 -6.51
C ASN A 51 -5.10 2.89 -5.06
N LYS A 52 -5.74 2.10 -4.18
CA LYS A 52 -5.89 2.45 -2.77
C LYS A 52 -4.55 2.56 -2.06
N LEU A 53 -3.63 1.63 -2.33
CA LEU A 53 -2.29 1.63 -1.74
C LEU A 53 -1.45 2.82 -2.26
N CYS A 54 -1.45 3.11 -3.56
CA CYS A 54 -0.78 4.30 -4.10
C CYS A 54 -1.32 5.59 -3.49
N LYS A 55 -2.65 5.75 -3.41
CA LYS A 55 -3.25 6.95 -2.80
C LYS A 55 -2.87 7.13 -1.34
N TYR A 56 -2.81 6.03 -0.58
CA TYR A 56 -2.39 6.10 0.81
C TYR A 56 -0.91 6.43 0.95
N TYR A 57 -0.05 5.88 0.09
CA TYR A 57 1.35 6.28 0.03
C TYR A 57 1.51 7.77 -0.27
N ASP A 58 0.78 8.29 -1.26
CA ASP A 58 0.82 9.72 -1.61
C ASP A 58 0.30 10.62 -0.46
N SER A 59 -0.67 10.16 0.34
CA SER A 59 -1.16 10.94 1.48
C SER A 59 -0.13 11.00 2.61
N ILE A 60 0.53 9.89 2.94
CA ILE A 60 1.56 9.88 3.98
C ILE A 60 2.83 10.62 3.54
N GLU A 61 3.22 10.51 2.26
CA GLU A 61 4.38 11.21 1.73
C GLU A 61 4.16 12.73 1.73
N LYS A 62 2.93 13.16 1.44
CA LYS A 62 2.55 14.57 1.59
C LYS A 62 2.65 15.00 3.04
N GLU A 63 2.06 14.26 3.98
CA GLU A 63 2.09 14.57 5.42
C GLU A 63 3.52 14.63 6.00
N LEU A 64 4.43 13.76 5.55
CA LEU A 64 5.84 13.77 5.94
C LEU A 64 6.64 14.91 5.29
N ASN A 65 6.15 15.47 4.18
CA ASN A 65 6.76 16.58 3.45
C ASN A 65 6.04 17.94 3.68
N ILE A 66 5.21 18.08 4.72
CA ILE A 66 4.61 19.38 5.08
C ILE A 66 5.51 20.11 6.09
N LYS A 67 6.33 21.01 5.53
CA LYS A 67 7.13 22.12 6.11
C LYS A 67 8.42 21.78 6.85
#